data_AF-A0A6I2M533-F1
#
_entry.id   AF-A0A6I2M533-F1
#
_cell.length_a   1.000
_cell.length_b   1.000
_cell.length_c   1.000
_cell.angle_alpha   90.00
_cell.angle_beta   90.00
_cell.angle_gamma   90.00
#
_symmetry.space_group_name_H-M   'P 1'
#
loop_
_entity.id
_entity.type
_entity.pdbx_description
1 polymer ?
#
loop_
_entity_poly.entity_id
_entity_poly.type
_entity_poly.pdbx_seq_one_letter_code
_entity_poly.pdbx_strand_id
1 'polypeptide(L)'
;MTIEMSKSQLLVSIDSKRKEMIDTARAGGYTCESAVQCSQELDMLLNKYQQILFEEENKTNPPFLQFIESMKKWTARDGLTI
;
A
#
# COMPACT_ATOMS: atom_id res chain seq x y z
N MET A 1 -8.72 4.30 -18.48
CA MET A 1 -7.77 3.25 -18.93
C MET A 1 -6.75 3.09 -17.82
N THR A 2 -6.99 2.18 -16.89
CA THR A 2 -6.07 1.95 -15.76
C THR A 2 -4.91 1.14 -16.31
N ILE A 3 -3.72 1.73 -16.34
CA ILE A 3 -2.50 1.03 -16.75
C ILE A 3 -2.21 0.03 -15.61
N GLU A 4 -2.54 -1.23 -15.85
CA GLU A 4 -2.09 -2.35 -15.02
C GLU A 4 -0.56 -2.33 -15.00
N MET A 5 0.03 -1.83 -13.91
CA MET A 5 1.49 -1.88 -13.74
C MET A 5 1.91 -3.34 -13.62
N SER A 6 2.88 -3.76 -14.44
CA SER A 6 3.41 -5.12 -14.33
C SER A 6 4.10 -5.32 -12.97
N LYS A 7 4.09 -6.56 -12.48
CA LYS A 7 4.76 -6.99 -11.24
C LYS A 7 6.19 -6.46 -11.12
N SER A 8 6.94 -6.46 -12.21
CA SER A 8 8.30 -5.94 -12.29
C SER A 8 8.39 -4.42 -12.07
N GLN A 9 7.49 -3.65 -12.68
CA GLN A 9 7.42 -2.20 -12.49
C GLN A 9 7.00 -1.86 -11.06
N LEU A 10 6.11 -2.66 -10.48
CA LEU A 10 5.66 -2.47 -9.12
C LEU A 10 6.78 -2.71 -8.10
N LEU A 11 7.64 -3.72 -8.32
CA LEU A 11 8.84 -3.94 -7.50
C LEU A 11 9.82 -2.77 -7.58
N VAL A 12 10.02 -2.19 -8.78
CA VAL A 12 10.87 -1.00 -8.95
C VAL A 12 10.28 0.19 -8.19
N SER A 13 8.97 0.40 -8.25
CA SER A 13 8.30 1.46 -7.51
C SER A 13 8.37 1.26 -5.99
N ILE A 14 8.23 0.03 -5.51
CA ILE A 14 8.40 -0.32 -4.09
C ILE A 14 9.82 0.02 -3.62
N ASP A 15 10.84 -0.39 -4.37
CA ASP A 15 12.23 -0.12 -3.98
C ASP A 15 12.56 1.38 -4.02
N SER A 16 12.06 2.09 -5.03
CA SER A 16 12.20 3.54 -5.14
C SER A 16 11.53 4.27 -3.96
N LYS A 17 10.28 3.92 -3.65
CA LYS A 17 9.54 4.57 -2.56
C LYS A 17 10.12 4.21 -1.18
N ARG A 18 10.66 3.00 -1.01
CA ARG A 18 11.38 2.61 0.20
C ARG A 18 12.63 3.47 0.41
N LYS A 19 13.41 3.72 -0.64
CA LYS A 19 14.59 4.60 -0.55
C LYS A 19 14.19 6.01 -0.16
N GLU A 20 13.16 6.55 -0.81
CA GLU A 20 12.60 7.88 -0.50
C GLU A 20 12.13 7.99 0.96
N MET A 21 11.44 6.98 1.48
CA MET A 21 11.02 6.94 2.89
C MET A 21 12.22 6.98 3.84
N ILE A 22 13.25 6.18 3.55
CA ILE A 22 14.47 6.12 4.37
C ILE A 22 15.20 7.47 4.33
N ASP A 23 15.34 8.07 3.16
CA ASP A 23 16.05 9.35 3.02
C ASP A 23 15.28 10.49 3.69
N THR A 24 13.95 10.49 3.58
CA THR A 24 13.07 11.44 4.28
C THR A 24 13.14 11.26 5.79
N ALA A 25 13.11 10.02 6.27
CA ALA A 25 13.24 9.72 7.70
C ALA A 25 14.63 10.04 8.24
N ARG A 26 15.69 9.90 7.44
CA ARG A 26 17.05 10.34 7.81
C ARG A 26 17.14 11.86 7.91
N ALA A 27 16.43 12.60 7.07
CA ALA A 27 16.43 14.04 7.08
C ALA A 27 15.56 14.65 8.18
N GLY A 28 14.37 14.08 8.43
CA GLY A 28 13.35 14.68 9.30
C GLY A 28 12.83 13.79 10.43
N GLY A 29 13.32 12.56 10.57
CA GLY A 29 12.83 11.56 11.51
C GLY A 29 11.68 10.71 10.95
N TYR A 30 11.48 9.52 11.52
CA TYR A 30 10.44 8.58 11.06
C TYR A 30 8.99 9.01 11.37
N THR A 31 8.83 9.97 12.27
CA THR A 31 7.51 10.51 12.66
C THR A 31 7.17 11.79 11.91
N CYS A 32 8.02 12.29 11.02
CA CYS A 32 7.69 13.46 10.23
C CYS A 32 6.60 13.09 9.21
N GLU A 33 5.74 14.06 8.91
CA GLU A 33 4.61 13.88 8.00
C GLU A 33 5.04 13.27 6.65
N SER A 34 6.15 13.75 6.10
CA SER A 34 6.69 13.25 4.84
C SER A 34 7.15 11.79 4.92
N ALA A 35 7.76 11.35 6.02
CA ALA A 35 8.17 9.94 6.20
C ALA A 35 6.94 9.04 6.42
N VAL A 36 5.94 9.53 7.16
CA VAL A 36 4.66 8.83 7.36
C VAL A 36 3.92 8.68 6.03
N GLN A 37 3.86 9.74 5.21
CA GLN A 37 3.25 9.68 3.88
C GLN A 37 3.99 8.70 2.97
N CYS A 38 5.33 8.73 2.95
CA CYS A 38 6.13 7.76 2.20
C CYS A 38 5.85 6.32 2.65
N SER A 39 5.64 6.08 3.95
CA SER A 39 5.25 4.76 4.47
C SER A 39 3.88 4.32 3.97
N GLN A 40 2.89 5.22 3.97
CA GLN A 40 1.54 4.91 3.47
C GLN A 40 1.55 4.59 1.98
N GLU A 41 2.30 5.36 1.19
CA GLU A 41 2.46 5.12 -0.25
C GLU A 41 3.19 3.80 -0.53
N LEU A 42 4.23 3.49 0.25
CA LEU A 42 4.94 2.21 0.18
C LEU A 42 4.01 1.03 0.50
N ASP A 43 3.20 1.15 1.54
CA ASP A 43 2.22 0.12 1.91
C ASP A 43 1.21 -0.11 0.78
N MET A 44 0.68 0.94 0.15
CA MET A 44 -0.22 0.78 -1.00
C MET A 44 0.43 0.01 -2.16
N LEU A 45 1.71 0.24 -2.44
CA LEU A 45 2.44 -0.48 -3.48
C LEU A 45 2.66 -1.95 -3.10
N LEU A 46 3.00 -2.23 -1.85
CA LEU A 46 3.12 -3.60 -1.33
C LEU A 46 1.81 -4.36 -1.42
N ASN A 47 0.69 -3.70 -1.11
CA ASN A 47 -0.65 -4.30 -1.16
C ASN A 47 -1.05 -4.67 -2.58
N LYS A 48 -0.77 -3.81 -3.56
CA LYS A 48 -0.98 -4.12 -4.98
C LYS A 48 -0.13 -5.31 -5.42
N TYR A 49 1.12 -5.38 -4.95
CA TYR A 49 2.03 -6.46 -5.32
C TYR A 49 1.57 -7.80 -4.74
N GLN A 50 1.13 -7.78 -3.48
CA GLN A 50 0.49 -8.93 -2.86
C GLN A 50 -0.75 -9.35 -3.63
N GLN A 51 -1.63 -8.42 -4.01
CA GLN A 51 -2.84 -8.74 -4.79
C GLN A 51 -2.50 -9.49 -6.09
N ILE A 52 -1.54 -8.99 -6.87
CA ILE A 52 -1.09 -9.65 -8.11
C ILE A 52 -0.56 -11.06 -7.82
N LEU A 53 0.25 -11.23 -6.78
CA LEU A 53 0.75 -12.55 -6.36
C LEU A 53 -0.39 -13.51 -6.00
N PHE A 54 -1.44 -13.03 -5.35
CA PHE A 54 -2.57 -13.87 -4.94
C PHE A 54 -3.48 -14.23 -6.12
N GLU A 55 -3.67 -13.33 -7.08
CA GLU A 55 -4.38 -13.59 -8.33
C GLU A 55 -3.64 -14.65 -9.17
N GLU A 56 -2.30 -14.63 -9.17
CA GLU A 56 -1.47 -15.68 -9.77
C GLU A 56 -1.61 -17.04 -9.03
N GLU A 57 -1.89 -17.03 -7.71
CA GLU A 57 -1.89 -18.24 -6.86
C GLU A 57 -3.29 -18.85 -6.59
N ASN A 58 -4.38 -18.31 -7.16
CA ASN A 58 -5.76 -18.81 -6.95
C ASN A 58 -6.19 -18.93 -5.47
N LYS A 59 -5.63 -18.12 -4.57
CA LYS A 59 -6.00 -18.12 -3.14
C LYS A 59 -7.17 -17.18 -2.88
N THR A 60 -8.27 -17.75 -2.40
CA THR A 60 -9.46 -16.99 -1.98
C THR A 60 -9.15 -16.21 -0.67
N ASN A 61 -9.09 -14.88 -0.77
CA ASN A 61 -9.03 -13.89 0.31
C ASN A 61 -7.71 -13.76 1.10
N PRO A 62 -6.78 -12.89 0.66
CA PRO A 62 -5.57 -12.62 1.42
C PRO A 62 -5.83 -11.83 2.71
N PRO A 63 -5.03 -12.04 3.77
CA PRO A 63 -5.24 -11.42 5.08
C PRO A 63 -5.34 -9.90 5.07
N PHE A 64 -4.59 -9.24 4.18
CA PHE A 64 -4.65 -7.78 4.05
C PHE A 64 -5.94 -7.30 3.35
N LEU A 65 -6.45 -8.01 2.34
CA LEU A 65 -7.75 -7.65 1.75
C LEU A 65 -8.88 -7.91 2.75
N GLN A 66 -8.79 -8.96 3.57
CA GLN A 66 -9.73 -9.15 4.68
C GLN A 66 -9.67 -7.99 5.68
N PHE A 67 -8.48 -7.46 5.95
CA PHE A 67 -8.30 -6.27 6.77
C PHE A 67 -8.92 -5.03 6.12
N ILE A 68 -8.69 -4.79 4.83
CA ILE A 68 -9.31 -3.68 4.09
C ILE A 68 -10.83 -3.82 4.00
N GLU A 69 -11.37 -5.02 3.81
CA GLU A 69 -12.82 -5.27 3.87
C GLU A 69 -13.38 -5.01 5.26
N SER A 70 -12.66 -5.40 6.31
CA SER A 70 -13.05 -5.13 7.70
C SER A 70 -13.06 -3.62 7.96
N MET A 71 -12.05 -2.89 7.46
CA MET A 71 -11.99 -1.43 7.50
C MET A 71 -13.12 -0.78 6.70
N LYS A 72 -13.38 -1.25 5.47
CA LYS A 72 -14.45 -0.75 4.59
C LYS A 72 -15.83 -0.92 5.21
N LYS A 73 -16.06 -2.04 5.90
CA LYS A 73 -17.28 -2.30 6.69
C LYS A 73 -17.39 -1.37 7.89
N TRP A 74 -16.27 -1.00 8.51
CA TRP A 74 -16.23 -0.07 9.62
C TRP A 74 -16.53 1.37 9.16
N THR A 75 -15.85 1.83 8.10
CA THR A 75 -16.07 3.16 7.51
C THR A 75 -17.45 3.35 6.87
N ALA A 76 -18.15 2.27 6.50
CA ALA A 76 -19.51 2.36 5.97
C ALA A 76 -20.60 2.36 7.07
N ARG A 77 -20.28 1.91 8.30
CA ARG A 77 -21.22 1.89 9.44
C ARG A 77 -21.26 3.23 10.16
N ASP A 78 -20.13 3.93 10.18
CA ASP A 78 -20.06 5.30 10.66
C ASP A 78 -20.28 6.21 9.46
N GLY A 79 -21.46 6.84 9.36
CA GLY A 79 -21.81 7.78 8.28
C GLY A 79 -20.99 9.07 8.29
N LEU A 80 -19.66 8.97 8.36
CA LEU A 80 -18.73 10.08 8.28
C LEU A 80 -18.28 10.19 6.83
N THR A 81 -18.96 11.08 6.11
CA THR A 81 -18.48 11.64 4.86
C THR A 81 -17.16 12.34 5.15
N ILE A 82 -16.08 11.94 4.46
CA ILE A 82 -14.87 12.76 4.35
C ILE A 82 -15.13 13.82 3.30
#